data_AF-A0A534IP98-F1
#
_entry.id   AF-A0A534IP98-F1
#
_cell.length_a   1.000
_cell.length_b   1.000
_cell.length_c   1.000
_cell.angle_alpha   90.00
_cell.angle_beta   90.00
_cell.angle_gamma   90.00
#
_symmetry.space_group_name_H-M   'P 1'
#
loop_
_entity.id
_entity.type
_entity.pdbx_description
1 polymer ?
#
loop_
_entity_poly.entity_id
_entity_poly.type
_entity_poly.pdbx_seq_one_letter_code
_entity_poly.pdbx_strand_id
1 'polypeptide(L)' 'MTDEPTFEESLRALEDRVDALSRGDLPLDRALAVFEEGLALYRRCHTILADSEQRVTKLVAAAEGLTEEPFPVE' A
#
# COMPACT_ATOMS: atom_id res chain seq x y z
N MET A 1 -7.84 -11.41 -17.61
CA MET A 1 -8.06 -10.57 -16.41
C MET A 1 -6.80 -10.69 -15.59
N THR A 2 -6.02 -9.63 -15.49
CA THR A 2 -4.85 -9.62 -14.63
C THR A 2 -5.36 -9.21 -13.25
N ASP A 3 -5.50 -10.17 -12.35
CA ASP A 3 -5.80 -9.86 -10.95
C ASP A 3 -4.65 -9.03 -10.39
N GLU A 4 -5.03 -7.94 -9.75
CA GLU A 4 -4.10 -6.97 -9.21
C GLU A 4 -3.58 -7.51 -7.85
N PRO A 5 -2.27 -7.60 -7.60
CA PRO A 5 -1.73 -8.41 -6.51
C PRO A 5 -2.23 -7.97 -5.14
N THR A 6 -2.49 -8.94 -4.27
CA THR A 6 -2.95 -8.74 -2.89
C THR A 6 -1.92 -7.95 -2.05
N PHE A 7 -2.33 -7.52 -0.85
CA PHE A 7 -1.42 -6.89 0.10
C PHE A 7 -0.26 -7.82 0.45
N GLU A 8 -0.56 -9.08 0.77
CA GLU A 8 0.41 -10.09 1.18
C GLU A 8 1.41 -10.41 0.05
N GLU A 9 0.93 -10.48 -1.20
CA GLU A 9 1.80 -10.68 -2.36
C GLU A 9 2.71 -9.46 -2.61
N SER A 10 2.15 -8.26 -2.50
CA SER A 10 2.89 -7.00 -2.68
C SER A 10 3.95 -6.82 -1.59
N LEU A 11 3.61 -7.16 -0.34
CA LEU A 11 4.51 -7.11 0.80
C LEU A 11 5.66 -8.12 0.67
N ARG A 12 5.35 -9.36 0.31
CA ARG A 12 6.38 -10.38 0.08
C ARG A 12 7.34 -9.96 -1.03
N ALA A 13 6.81 -9.45 -2.14
CA ALA A 13 7.66 -8.96 -3.22
C ALA A 13 8.55 -7.78 -2.77
N LEU A 14 8.04 -6.90 -1.91
CA LEU A 14 8.83 -5.79 -1.34
C LEU A 14 9.96 -6.31 -0.45
N GLU A 15 9.67 -7.25 0.44
CA GLU A 15 10.66 -7.91 1.31
C GLU A 15 11.79 -8.53 0.47
N ASP A 16 11.45 -9.24 -0.62
CA ASP A 16 12.44 -9.81 -1.53
C ASP A 16 13.36 -8.75 -2.16
N ARG A 17 12.83 -7.56 -2.49
CA ARG A 17 13.64 -6.44 -3.04
C ARG A 17 14.53 -5.81 -1.98
N VAL A 18 14.03 -5.63 -0.77
CA VAL A 18 14.81 -5.14 0.37
C VAL A 18 15.97 -6.10 0.66
N ASP A 19 15.69 -7.40 0.71
CA ASP A 19 16.70 -8.44 0.92
C ASP A 19 17.75 -8.47 -0.21
N ALA A 20 17.33 -8.21 -1.45
CA ALA A 20 18.28 -8.11 -2.57
C ALA A 20 19.19 -6.89 -2.46
N LEU A 21 18.66 -5.74 -2.04
CA LEU A 21 19.46 -4.53 -1.83
C LEU A 21 20.39 -4.66 -0.62
N SER A 22 19.95 -5.31 0.45
CA SER A 22 20.72 -5.43 1.69
C SER A 22 21.93 -6.37 1.57
N ARG A 23 21.90 -7.33 0.63
CA ARG A 23 23.05 -8.19 0.33
C ARG A 23 24.23 -7.45 -0.27
N GLY A 24 23.99 -6.33 -0.95
CA GLY A 24 25.04 -5.45 -1.49
C GLY A 24 25.88 -6.06 -2.62
N ASP A 25 25.43 -7.15 -3.23
CA ASP A 25 26.10 -7.86 -4.32
C ASP A 25 25.66 -7.40 -5.72
N LEU A 26 24.69 -6.48 -5.79
CA LEU A 26 24.15 -5.95 -7.05
C LEU A 26 25.04 -4.82 -7.63
N PRO A 27 25.33 -4.84 -8.94
CA PRO A 27 25.85 -3.68 -9.64
C PRO A 27 24.91 -2.47 -9.49
N LEU A 28 25.47 -1.25 -9.49
CA LEU A 28 24.72 -0.01 -9.25
C LEU A 28 23.44 0.11 -10.10
N ASP A 29 23.52 -0.13 -11.41
CA ASP A 29 22.37 -0.03 -12.31
C ASP A 29 21.25 -1.02 -11.94
N ARG A 30 21.62 -2.21 -11.46
CA ARG A 30 20.65 -3.23 -11.01
C ARG A 30 20.08 -2.87 -9.64
N ALA A 31 20.89 -2.32 -8.74
CA ALA A 31 20.43 -1.83 -7.45
C ALA A 31 19.40 -0.70 -7.62
N LEU A 32 19.62 0.21 -8.57
CA LEU A 32 18.66 1.28 -8.89
C LEU A 32 17.32 0.73 -9.42
N ALA A 33 17.36 -0.23 -10.35
CA ALA A 33 16.15 -0.87 -10.85
C ALA A 33 15.36 -1.60 -9.73
N VAL A 34 16.07 -2.36 -8.89
CA VAL A 34 15.47 -3.06 -7.73
C VAL A 34 14.87 -2.07 -6.73
N PHE A 35 15.51 -0.92 -6.52
CA PHE A 35 15.00 0.16 -5.67
C PHE A 35 13.71 0.78 -6.24
N GLU A 36 13.66 1.07 -7.54
CA GLU A 36 12.46 1.60 -8.19
C GLU A 36 11.28 0.62 -8.10
N GLU A 37 11.53 -0.67 -8.32
CA GLU A 37 10.54 -1.73 -8.11
C GLU A 37 10.06 -1.78 -6.65
N GLY A 38 10.98 -1.72 -5.68
CA GLY A 38 10.67 -1.66 -4.26
C GLY A 38 9.82 -0.44 -3.90
N LEU A 39 10.12 0.73 -4.47
CA LEU A 39 9.33 1.95 -4.24
C LEU A 39 7.91 1.82 -4.77
N ALA A 40 7.72 1.18 -5.94
CA ALA A 40 6.40 0.91 -6.49
C ALA A 40 5.58 -0.03 -5.59
N LEU A 41 6.21 -1.11 -5.09
CA LEU A 41 5.58 -2.05 -4.16
C LEU A 41 5.22 -1.39 -2.82
N TYR A 42 6.13 -0.57 -2.27
CA TYR A 42 5.87 0.22 -1.07
C TYR A 42 4.63 1.12 -1.22
N ARG A 43 4.55 1.88 -2.33
CA ARG A 43 3.41 2.75 -2.61
C ARG A 43 2.11 1.95 -2.69
N ARG A 44 2.16 0.79 -3.33
CA ARG A 44 1.01 -0.10 -3.45
C ARG A 44 0.53 -0.61 -2.08
N CYS A 45 1.44 -1.12 -1.26
CA CYS A 45 1.09 -1.55 0.11
C CYS A 45 0.44 -0.41 0.90
N HIS A 46 1.01 0.80 0.81
CA HIS A 46 0.46 1.98 1.45
C HIS A 46 -0.96 2.31 0.97
N THR A 47 -1.22 2.27 -0.34
CA THR A 47 -2.57 2.49 -0.89
C THR A 47 -3.57 1.47 -0.36
N ILE A 48 -3.23 0.18 -0.35
CA ILE A 48 -4.14 -0.87 0.13
C ILE A 48 -4.47 -0.66 1.61
N LEU A 49 -3.47 -0.28 2.43
CA LEU A 49 -3.69 0.02 3.84
C LEU A 49 -4.57 1.25 4.04
N ALA A 50 -4.32 2.33 3.30
CA ALA A 50 -5.13 3.55 3.37
C ALA A 50 -6.60 3.30 2.99
N ASP A 51 -6.83 2.53 1.92
CA ASP A 51 -8.18 2.15 1.48
C ASP A 51 -8.88 1.28 2.54
N SER A 52 -8.13 0.37 3.15
CA SER A 52 -8.64 -0.52 4.22
C SER A 52 -9.00 0.27 5.48
N GLU A 53 -8.14 1.21 5.90
CA GLU A 53 -8.40 2.11 7.02
C GLU A 53 -9.66 2.94 6.78
N GLN A 54 -9.80 3.54 5.59
CA GLN A 54 -10.99 4.31 5.24
C GLN A 54 -12.27 3.47 5.32
N ARG A 55 -12.21 2.22 4.87
CA ARG A 55 -13.36 1.29 4.96
C ARG A 55 -13.71 0.97 6.41
N VAL A 56 -12.73 0.71 7.25
CA VAL A 56 -12.95 0.48 8.69
C VAL A 56 -13.58 1.70 9.35
N THR A 57 -13.03 2.90 9.11
CA THR A 57 -13.56 4.16 9.66
C THR A 57 -15.03 4.37 9.30
N LYS A 58 -15.40 4.14 8.03
CA LYS A 58 -16.80 4.26 7.58
C LYS A 58 -17.72 3.24 8.25
N LEU A 59 -17.24 2.00 8.44
CA LEU A 59 -18.01 0.95 9.10
C LEU A 59 -18.23 1.25 10.59
N VAL A 60 -17.21 1.78 11.27
CA VAL A 60 -17.30 2.21 12.67
C VAL A 60 -18.27 3.38 12.81
N ALA A 61 -18.13 4.43 11.99
CA ALA A 61 -19.04 5.57 12.02
C ALA A 61 -20.49 5.16 11.78
N ALA A 62 -20.74 4.25 10.82
CA ALA A 62 -22.07 3.72 10.56
C ALA A 62 -22.62 2.88 11.74
N ALA A 63 -21.78 2.11 12.43
CA ALA A 63 -22.18 1.32 13.59
C ALA A 63 -22.50 2.20 14.82
N GLU A 64 -21.83 3.33 14.97
CA GLU A 64 -22.05 4.30 16.05
C GLU A 64 -23.22 5.27 15.77
N GLY A 65 -23.88 5.15 14.61
CA GLY A 65 -24.97 6.05 14.21
C GLY A 65 -24.50 7.47 13.89
N LEU A 66 -23.21 7.66 13.67
CA LEU A 66 -22.62 8.92 13.22
C LEU A 66 -22.78 9.04 11.70
N THR A 67 -23.94 9.50 11.27
CA THR A 67 -24.14 9.98 9.90
C THR A 67 -23.58 11.40 9.80
N GLU A 68 -22.55 11.59 8.97
CA GLU A 68 -22.13 12.93 8.54
C GLU A 68 -23.29 13.56 7.75
N GLU A 69 -24.10 14.38 8.40
CA GLU A 69 -25.04 15.24 7.69
C GLU A 69 -24.28 16.45 7.14
N PRO A 70 -24.41 16.77 5.84
CA PRO A 70 -23.86 17.99 5.29
C PRO A 70 -24.45 19.18 6.04
N PHE A 71 -23.61 20.05 6.59
CA PHE A 71 -24.08 21.31 7.16
C PHE A 71 -24.76 22.14 6.07
N PRO A 72 -26.02 22.57 6.28
CA PRO A 72 -26.67 23.50 5.37
C PRO A 72 -25.85 24.79 5.35
N VAL A 73 -25.41 25.18 4.15
CA VAL A 73 -24.84 26.52 3.93
C VAL A 73 -26.04 27.42 3.63
N GLU A 74 -26.50 28.17 4.64
CA GLU A 74 -27.36 29.35 4.44
C GLU A 74 -26.51 30.59 4.13
#